data_AF-A0AAU9XRI7-F1
#
_entry.id   AF-A0AAU9XRI7-F1
#
_cell.length_a   1.000
_cell.length_b   1.000
_cell.length_c   1.000
_cell.angle_alpha   90.00
_cell.angle_beta   90.00
_cell.angle_gamma   90.00
#
_symmetry.space_group_name_H-M   'P 1'
#
loop_
_entity.id
_entity.type
_entity.pdbx_description
1 polymer ?
#
loop_
_entity_poly.entity_id
_entity_poly.type
_entity_poly.pdbx_seq_one_letter_code
_entity_poly.pdbx_strand_id
1 'polypeptide(L)'
;MQKRQLEEKAKGDETLREQFKEMERRLREEITEKDARQVVLCEQITEKDQQLTEMIQQLTVTEEREEDLKTQVRNVEEQLRENEDRLREQLRENDQHLATLRTKLEERFREIVAENANPRQQVVNLENQAGSQSNDWVISWDDIQLTDKSLGVGGWGEVFEGRYCGCSVAVKQIHEAINSPYDQSLFQREIDIASRCRHPCLLQFIGATNDKKIPLFATELMESNLRELLRQRRLSRKEITVISLDVARALNCLHQKKPFPIFHRDVSSGNVLLWQQGDQWRGSVRLWLC
;
A
#
# COMPACT_ATOMS: atom_id res chain seq x y z
N MET A 1 -116.32 -36.34 -59.88
CA MET A 1 -115.01 -35.78 -60.29
C MET A 1 -114.65 -34.51 -59.51
N GLN A 2 -115.55 -33.52 -59.41
CA GLN A 2 -115.32 -32.25 -58.71
C GLN A 2 -115.04 -32.35 -57.19
N LYS A 3 -115.66 -33.28 -56.45
CA LYS A 3 -115.45 -33.43 -54.99
C LYS A 3 -114.04 -33.89 -54.62
N ARG A 4 -113.44 -34.78 -55.43
CA ARG A 4 -112.06 -35.28 -55.24
C ARG A 4 -111.01 -34.19 -55.49
N GLN A 5 -111.24 -33.36 -56.50
CA GLN A 5 -110.38 -32.21 -56.82
C GLN A 5 -110.42 -31.12 -55.73
N LEU A 6 -111.57 -30.93 -55.08
CA LEU A 6 -111.71 -30.02 -53.94
C LEU A 6 -111.00 -30.55 -52.68
N GLU A 7 -111.07 -31.85 -52.40
CA GLU A 7 -110.37 -32.49 -51.28
C GLU A 7 -108.85 -32.53 -51.46
N GLU A 8 -108.35 -32.77 -52.69
CA GLU A 8 -106.92 -32.69 -53.00
C GLU A 8 -106.38 -31.25 -52.89
N LYS A 9 -107.17 -30.26 -53.32
CA LYS A 9 -106.80 -28.84 -53.19
C LYS A 9 -106.80 -28.38 -51.73
N ALA A 10 -107.77 -28.81 -50.93
CA ALA A 10 -107.81 -28.52 -49.49
C ALA A 10 -106.63 -29.18 -48.75
N LYS A 11 -106.27 -30.42 -49.09
CA LYS A 11 -105.06 -31.08 -48.57
C LYS A 11 -103.77 -30.36 -49.00
N GLY A 12 -103.71 -29.87 -50.24
CA GLY A 12 -102.58 -29.08 -50.74
C GLY A 12 -102.39 -27.77 -49.97
N ASP A 13 -103.47 -27.02 -49.74
CA ASP A 13 -103.46 -25.78 -48.94
C ASP A 13 -103.11 -26.05 -47.47
N GLU A 14 -103.57 -27.16 -46.89
CA GLU A 14 -103.23 -27.56 -45.52
C GLU A 14 -101.75 -27.96 -45.40
N THR A 15 -101.21 -28.68 -46.40
CA THR A 15 -99.79 -29.04 -46.46
C THR A 15 -98.90 -27.81 -46.61
N LEU A 16 -99.28 -26.86 -47.47
CA LEU A 16 -98.60 -25.57 -47.63
C LEU A 16 -98.64 -24.72 -46.36
N ARG A 17 -99.77 -24.71 -45.64
CA ARG A 17 -99.89 -24.03 -44.34
C ARG A 17 -98.97 -24.63 -43.29
N GLU A 18 -98.89 -25.96 -43.21
CA GLU A 18 -97.96 -26.62 -42.28
C GLU A 18 -96.49 -26.40 -42.67
N GLN A 19 -96.16 -26.41 -43.96
CA GLN A 19 -94.82 -26.03 -44.44
C GLN A 19 -94.47 -24.57 -44.09
N PHE A 20 -95.43 -23.66 -44.21
CA PHE A 20 -95.23 -22.25 -43.85
C PHE A 20 -95.04 -22.06 -42.34
N LYS A 21 -95.86 -22.71 -41.50
CA LYS A 21 -95.68 -22.71 -40.03
C LYS A 21 -94.34 -23.29 -39.60
N GLU A 22 -93.92 -24.39 -40.23
CA GLU A 22 -92.63 -25.03 -39.95
C GLU A 22 -91.46 -24.12 -40.38
N MET A 23 -91.59 -23.43 -41.51
CA MET A 23 -90.62 -22.42 -41.95
C MET A 23 -90.56 -21.23 -40.97
N GLU A 24 -91.71 -20.70 -40.52
CA GLU A 24 -91.76 -19.64 -39.51
C GLU A 24 -91.14 -20.09 -38.18
N ARG A 25 -91.38 -21.34 -37.75
CA ARG A 25 -90.77 -21.90 -36.54
C ARG A 25 -89.25 -21.94 -36.65
N ARG A 26 -88.72 -22.44 -37.78
CA ARG A 26 -87.27 -22.49 -38.04
C ARG A 26 -86.64 -21.10 -38.06
N LEU A 27 -87.27 -20.14 -38.73
CA LEU A 27 -86.82 -18.74 -38.75
C LEU A 27 -86.79 -18.14 -37.34
N ARG A 28 -87.81 -18.40 -36.52
CA ARG A 28 -87.82 -17.94 -35.11
C ARG A 28 -86.71 -18.56 -34.29
N GLU A 29 -86.48 -19.87 -34.43
CA GLU A 29 -85.40 -20.58 -33.73
C GLU A 29 -84.03 -20.02 -34.12
N GLU A 30 -83.79 -19.80 -35.42
CA GLU A 30 -82.53 -19.23 -35.91
C GLU A 30 -82.32 -17.78 -35.43
N ILE A 31 -83.38 -16.97 -35.36
CA ILE A 31 -83.32 -15.61 -34.78
C ILE A 31 -82.95 -15.72 -33.30
N THR A 32 -83.64 -16.55 -32.51
CA THR A 32 -83.35 -16.69 -31.08
C THR A 32 -81.94 -17.20 -30.81
N GLU A 33 -81.43 -18.11 -31.65
CA GLU A 33 -80.06 -18.61 -31.52
C GLU A 33 -79.04 -17.52 -31.85
N LYS A 34 -79.27 -16.73 -32.90
CA LYS A 34 -78.41 -15.59 -33.25
C LYS A 34 -78.44 -14.51 -32.17
N ASP A 35 -79.62 -14.19 -31.62
CA ASP A 35 -79.77 -13.23 -30.53
C ASP A 35 -79.00 -13.71 -29.28
N ALA A 36 -79.11 -14.98 -28.92
CA ALA A 36 -78.36 -15.56 -27.80
C ALA A 36 -76.84 -15.50 -28.03
N ARG A 37 -76.37 -15.83 -29.24
CA ARG A 37 -74.95 -15.71 -29.61
C ARG A 37 -74.46 -14.26 -29.58
N GLN A 38 -75.30 -13.32 -30.00
CA GLN A 38 -75.00 -11.89 -29.96
C GLN A 38 -74.83 -11.39 -28.53
N VAL A 39 -75.69 -11.82 -27.60
CA VAL A 39 -75.57 -11.47 -26.17
C VAL A 39 -74.24 -11.96 -25.59
N VAL A 40 -73.87 -13.23 -25.83
CA VAL A 40 -72.60 -13.79 -25.36
C VAL A 40 -71.40 -13.04 -25.94
N LEU A 41 -71.44 -12.70 -27.23
CA LEU A 41 -70.36 -11.92 -27.86
C LEU A 41 -70.27 -10.51 -27.27
N CYS A 42 -71.40 -9.86 -26.98
CA CYS A 42 -71.42 -8.57 -26.31
C CYS A 42 -70.80 -8.62 -24.91
N GLU A 43 -71.09 -9.65 -24.12
CA GLU A 43 -70.47 -9.84 -22.79
C GLU A 43 -68.94 -10.00 -22.89
N GLN A 44 -68.47 -10.80 -23.85
CA GLN A 44 -67.04 -10.98 -24.10
C GLN A 44 -66.35 -9.69 -24.53
N ILE A 45 -67.00 -8.89 -25.39
CA ILE A 45 -66.48 -7.57 -25.79
C ILE A 45 -66.37 -6.66 -24.58
N THR A 46 -67.40 -6.59 -23.73
CA THR A 46 -67.34 -5.74 -22.53
C THR A 46 -66.27 -6.17 -21.54
N GLU A 47 -66.05 -7.48 -21.36
CA GLU A 47 -64.98 -7.98 -20.49
C GLU A 47 -63.59 -7.60 -21.05
N LYS A 48 -63.42 -7.70 -22.38
CA LYS A 48 -62.18 -7.30 -23.05
C LYS A 48 -61.95 -5.79 -22.99
N ASP A 49 -63.00 -4.98 -23.13
CA ASP A 49 -62.92 -3.54 -23.00
C ASP A 49 -62.53 -3.12 -21.58
N GLN A 50 -63.04 -3.82 -20.57
CA GLN A 50 -62.66 -3.59 -19.18
C GLN A 50 -61.18 -3.95 -18.93
N GLN A 51 -60.72 -5.12 -19.40
CA GLN A 51 -59.31 -5.53 -19.33
C GLN A 51 -58.38 -4.54 -20.05
N LEU A 52 -58.79 -4.05 -21.23
CA LEU A 52 -58.03 -3.06 -21.99
C LEU A 52 -57.92 -1.74 -21.22
N THR A 53 -59.00 -1.30 -20.58
CA THR A 53 -59.03 -0.08 -19.77
C THR A 53 -58.08 -0.17 -18.57
N GLU A 54 -58.09 -1.30 -17.85
CA GLU A 54 -57.17 -1.53 -16.74
C GLU A 54 -55.70 -1.54 -17.21
N MET A 55 -55.42 -2.17 -18.35
CA MET A 55 -54.07 -2.22 -18.91
C MET A 55 -53.57 -0.84 -19.35
N ILE A 56 -54.43 -0.02 -19.95
CA ILE A 56 -54.11 1.38 -20.30
C ILE A 56 -53.78 2.17 -19.03
N GLN A 57 -54.58 2.02 -17.97
CA GLN A 57 -54.37 2.73 -16.72
C GLN A 57 -53.07 2.32 -16.01
N GLN A 58 -52.68 1.03 -16.11
CA GLN A 58 -51.38 0.58 -15.64
C GLN A 58 -50.24 1.18 -16.47
N LEU A 59 -50.36 1.16 -17.81
CA LEU A 59 -49.37 1.72 -18.72
C LEU A 59 -49.08 3.19 -18.39
N THR A 60 -50.12 4.01 -18.22
CA THR A 60 -49.96 5.43 -17.87
C THR A 60 -49.21 5.64 -16.56
N VAL A 61 -49.49 4.84 -15.52
CA VAL A 61 -48.78 4.93 -14.23
C VAL A 61 -47.30 4.53 -14.38
N THR A 62 -47.01 3.50 -15.18
CA THR A 62 -45.61 3.13 -15.47
C THR A 62 -44.87 4.19 -16.27
N GLU A 63 -45.51 4.84 -17.24
CA GLU A 63 -44.92 5.93 -18.01
C GLU A 63 -44.56 7.12 -17.12
N GLU A 64 -45.49 7.55 -16.26
CA GLU A 64 -45.23 8.60 -15.26
C GLU A 64 -44.05 8.24 -14.34
N ARG A 65 -43.98 6.99 -13.89
CA ARG A 65 -42.89 6.50 -13.03
C ARG A 65 -41.55 6.44 -13.77
N GLU A 66 -41.55 6.08 -15.05
CA GLU A 66 -40.34 6.09 -15.88
C GLU A 66 -39.81 7.52 -16.06
N GLU A 67 -40.69 8.49 -16.21
CA GLU A 67 -40.34 9.90 -16.36
C GLU A 67 -39.78 10.51 -15.07
N ASP A 68 -40.34 10.15 -13.91
CA ASP A 68 -39.78 10.51 -12.60
C ASP A 68 -38.39 9.91 -12.40
N LEU A 69 -38.21 8.62 -12.69
CA LEU A 69 -36.91 7.95 -12.61
C LEU A 69 -35.87 8.58 -13.54
N LYS A 70 -36.24 8.94 -14.78
CA LYS A 70 -35.35 9.67 -15.70
C LYS A 70 -34.91 11.02 -15.13
N THR A 71 -35.80 11.72 -14.44
CA THR A 71 -35.49 13.00 -13.79
C THR A 71 -34.55 12.80 -12.62
N GLN A 72 -34.78 11.79 -11.77
CA GLN A 72 -33.88 11.45 -10.67
C GLN A 72 -32.48 11.08 -11.16
N VAL A 73 -32.37 10.28 -12.23
CA VAL A 73 -31.07 9.91 -12.82
C VAL A 73 -30.31 11.15 -13.30
N ARG A 74 -30.98 12.08 -14.01
CA ARG A 74 -30.34 13.33 -14.46
C ARG A 74 -29.78 14.14 -13.28
N ASN A 75 -30.55 14.27 -12.19
CA ASN A 75 -30.11 15.00 -11.00
C ASN A 75 -28.88 14.35 -10.35
N VAL A 76 -28.85 13.02 -10.23
CA VAL A 76 -27.71 12.29 -9.66
C VAL A 76 -26.47 12.43 -10.54
N GLU A 77 -26.62 12.35 -11.87
CA GLU A 77 -25.51 12.54 -12.80
C GLU A 77 -24.94 13.97 -12.73
N GLU A 78 -25.78 14.98 -12.55
CA GLU A 78 -25.36 16.37 -12.37
C GLU A 78 -24.58 16.54 -11.06
N GLN A 79 -25.09 16.02 -9.94
CA GLN A 79 -24.36 16.02 -8.66
C GLN A 79 -23.02 15.28 -8.74
N LEU A 80 -22.96 14.17 -9.49
CA LEU A 80 -21.72 13.43 -9.69
C LEU A 80 -20.70 14.27 -10.47
N ARG A 81 -21.13 14.93 -11.55
CA ARG A 81 -20.29 15.85 -12.32
C ARG A 81 -19.73 16.98 -11.47
N GLU A 82 -20.58 17.63 -10.66
CA GLU A 82 -20.15 18.71 -9.75
C GLU A 82 -19.12 18.22 -8.71
N ASN A 83 -19.33 17.01 -8.15
CA ASN A 83 -18.40 16.43 -7.20
C ASN A 83 -17.06 16.06 -7.84
N GLU A 84 -17.06 15.53 -9.07
CA GLU A 84 -15.84 15.24 -9.81
C GLU A 84 -15.03 16.51 -10.08
N ASP A 85 -15.70 17.59 -10.50
CA ASP A 85 -15.04 18.88 -10.76
C ASP A 85 -14.46 19.49 -9.47
N ARG A 86 -15.19 19.43 -8.36
CA ARG A 86 -14.67 19.85 -7.04
C ARG A 86 -13.44 19.06 -6.63
N LEU A 87 -13.45 17.73 -6.81
CA LEU A 87 -12.33 16.87 -6.43
C LEU A 87 -11.10 17.15 -7.31
N ARG A 88 -11.31 17.40 -8.60
CA ARG A 88 -10.23 17.78 -9.53
C ARG A 88 -9.59 19.10 -9.14
N GLU A 89 -10.38 20.08 -8.74
CA GLU A 89 -9.84 21.38 -8.30
C GLU A 89 -9.05 21.26 -7.00
N GLN A 90 -9.57 20.53 -6.01
CA GLN A 90 -8.81 20.24 -4.78
C GLN A 90 -7.49 19.52 -5.06
N LEU A 91 -7.47 18.59 -6.02
CA LEU A 91 -6.25 17.90 -6.40
C LEU A 91 -5.21 18.86 -6.99
N ARG A 92 -5.64 19.79 -7.87
CA ARG A 92 -4.77 20.84 -8.42
C ARG A 92 -4.21 21.77 -7.34
N GLU A 93 -5.04 22.21 -6.41
CA GLU A 93 -4.61 23.06 -5.30
C GLU A 93 -3.57 22.35 -4.43
N ASN A 94 -3.79 21.06 -4.12
CA ASN A 94 -2.85 20.24 -3.38
C ASN A 94 -1.52 20.07 -4.12
N ASP A 95 -1.56 19.78 -5.43
CA ASP A 95 -0.36 19.65 -6.26
C ASP A 95 0.43 20.95 -6.31
N GLN A 96 -0.24 22.09 -6.44
CA GLN A 96 0.38 23.41 -6.40
C GLN A 96 1.00 23.72 -5.02
N HIS A 97 0.31 23.34 -3.95
CA HIS A 97 0.82 23.49 -2.59
C HIS A 97 2.07 22.64 -2.36
N LEU A 98 2.06 21.38 -2.81
CA LEU A 98 3.20 20.48 -2.74
C LEU A 98 4.40 20.99 -3.55
N ALA A 99 4.16 21.51 -4.76
CA ALA A 99 5.21 22.12 -5.57
C ALA A 99 5.85 23.32 -4.85
N THR A 100 5.03 24.18 -4.25
CA THR A 100 5.48 25.34 -3.49
C THR A 100 6.33 24.94 -2.28
N LEU A 101 5.86 23.94 -1.50
CA LEU A 101 6.61 23.42 -0.36
C LEU A 101 7.95 22.80 -0.80
N ARG A 102 7.97 22.08 -1.91
CA ARG A 102 9.18 21.50 -2.47
C ARG A 102 10.20 22.58 -2.86
N THR A 103 9.78 23.63 -3.55
CA THR A 103 10.66 24.76 -3.89
C THR A 103 11.22 25.44 -2.64
N LYS A 104 10.36 25.71 -1.64
CA LYS A 104 10.80 26.27 -0.35
C LYS A 104 11.81 25.37 0.36
N LEU A 105 11.60 24.06 0.32
CA LEU A 105 12.50 23.09 0.93
C LEU A 105 13.85 23.07 0.20
N GLU A 106 13.85 23.08 -1.14
CA GLU A 106 15.05 23.15 -1.97
C GLU A 106 15.83 24.46 -1.78
N GLU A 107 15.14 25.59 -1.64
CA GLU A 107 15.74 26.87 -1.25
C GLU A 107 16.35 26.78 0.15
N ARG A 108 15.62 26.25 1.13
CA ARG A 108 16.13 26.11 2.50
C ARG A 108 17.33 25.18 2.58
N PHE A 109 17.34 24.10 1.80
CA PHE A 109 18.51 23.23 1.68
C PHE A 109 19.69 23.96 1.05
N ARG A 110 19.49 24.77 0.00
CA ARG A 110 20.56 25.59 -0.59
C ARG A 110 21.12 26.61 0.40
N GLU A 111 20.26 27.28 1.16
CA GLU A 111 20.68 28.21 2.23
C GLU A 111 21.52 27.50 3.28
N ILE A 112 21.05 26.35 3.80
CA ILE A 112 21.80 25.55 4.78
C ILE A 112 23.15 25.09 4.20
N VAL A 113 23.19 24.69 2.93
CA VAL A 113 24.45 24.29 2.27
C VAL A 113 25.39 25.49 2.13
N ALA A 114 24.90 26.66 1.75
CA ALA A 114 25.70 27.88 1.62
C ALA A 114 26.20 28.41 2.97
N GLU A 115 25.34 28.43 4.00
CA GLU A 115 25.70 28.78 5.38
C GLU A 115 26.76 27.82 5.94
N ASN A 116 26.67 26.53 5.63
CA ASN A 116 27.65 25.52 6.05
C ASN A 116 28.87 25.40 5.12
N ALA A 117 28.86 26.02 3.94
CA ALA A 117 29.99 26.02 3.02
C ALA A 117 31.17 26.85 3.58
N ASN A 118 30.91 27.97 4.25
CA ASN A 118 31.98 28.80 4.85
C ASN A 118 32.73 28.08 6.00
N PRO A 119 32.04 27.44 6.98
CA PRO A 119 32.69 26.60 7.97
C PRO A 119 33.32 25.34 7.38
N ARG A 120 32.71 24.69 6.38
CA ARG A 120 33.31 23.51 5.72
C ARG A 120 34.55 23.85 4.92
N GLN A 121 34.59 24.96 4.19
CA GLN A 121 35.81 25.37 3.47
C GLN A 121 36.92 25.73 4.47
N GLN A 122 36.58 26.36 5.61
CA GLN A 122 37.57 26.60 6.68
C GLN A 122 38.02 25.31 7.36
N VAL A 123 37.12 24.37 7.65
CA VAL A 123 37.47 23.06 8.24
C VAL A 123 38.27 22.21 7.25
N VAL A 124 37.92 22.17 5.96
CA VAL A 124 38.67 21.47 4.91
C VAL A 124 40.02 22.15 4.68
N ASN A 125 40.13 23.48 4.73
CA ASN A 125 41.40 24.17 4.62
C ASN A 125 42.27 23.99 5.88
N LEU A 126 41.69 23.91 7.07
CA LEU A 126 42.37 23.58 8.33
C LEU A 126 42.76 22.09 8.39
N GLU A 127 41.93 21.18 7.88
CA GLU A 127 42.19 19.74 7.75
C GLU A 127 43.27 19.48 6.67
N ASN A 128 43.27 20.23 5.57
CA ASN A 128 44.31 20.16 4.53
C ASN A 128 45.64 20.78 5.00
N GLN A 129 45.62 21.80 5.87
CA GLN A 129 46.82 22.30 6.55
C GLN A 129 47.27 21.38 7.70
N ALA A 130 46.37 20.56 8.24
CA ALA A 130 46.66 19.47 9.18
C ALA A 130 46.91 18.11 8.48
N GLY A 131 47.09 18.10 7.15
CA GLY A 131 47.34 16.92 6.31
C GLY A 131 48.71 16.25 6.50
N SER A 132 49.28 16.37 7.70
CA SER A 132 50.31 15.49 8.25
C SER A 132 49.82 14.89 9.57
N GLN A 133 48.53 14.61 9.69
CA GLN A 133 48.04 13.66 10.69
C GLN A 133 48.31 12.27 10.16
N SER A 134 49.20 11.55 10.84
CA SER A 134 49.28 10.11 10.73
C SER A 134 47.86 9.55 10.91
N ASN A 135 47.40 8.76 9.94
CA ASN A 135 46.17 8.01 10.11
C ASN A 135 46.45 6.91 11.15
N ASP A 136 46.38 7.26 12.44
CA ASP A 136 46.68 6.37 13.57
C ASP A 136 45.74 5.14 13.64
N TRP A 137 44.68 5.13 12.83
CA TRP A 137 43.74 4.03 12.66
C TRP A 137 44.15 3.02 11.59
N VAL A 138 45.15 3.33 10.75
CA VAL A 138 45.61 2.41 9.71
C VAL A 138 46.41 1.30 10.38
N ILE A 139 45.94 0.07 10.20
CA ILE A 139 46.60 -1.14 10.69
C ILE A 139 47.08 -1.97 9.51
N SER A 140 48.24 -2.65 9.67
CA SER A 140 48.72 -3.57 8.65
C SER A 140 47.83 -4.80 8.62
N TRP A 141 47.54 -5.29 7.42
CA TRP A 141 46.81 -6.56 7.26
C TRP A 141 47.55 -7.71 7.95
N ASP A 142 48.88 -7.70 7.92
CA ASP A 142 49.73 -8.75 8.51
C ASP A 142 49.74 -8.73 10.05
N ASP A 143 49.26 -7.65 10.68
CA ASP A 143 49.14 -7.54 12.14
C ASP A 143 47.83 -8.16 12.67
N ILE A 144 46.89 -8.49 11.77
CA ILE A 144 45.59 -9.08 12.12
C ILE A 144 45.63 -10.58 11.89
N GLN A 145 45.41 -11.35 12.96
CA GLN A 145 45.29 -12.80 12.88
C GLN A 145 43.81 -13.18 12.85
N LEU A 146 43.28 -13.50 11.67
CA LEU A 146 41.92 -14.01 11.52
C LEU A 146 41.83 -15.47 11.98
N THR A 147 40.71 -15.83 12.59
CA THR A 147 40.36 -17.22 12.89
C THR A 147 39.29 -17.72 11.91
N ASP A 148 39.10 -19.03 11.82
CA ASP A 148 38.05 -19.63 10.97
C ASP A 148 36.63 -19.43 11.52
N LYS A 149 36.48 -18.77 12.68
CA LYS A 149 35.18 -18.58 13.33
C LYS A 149 34.46 -17.36 12.74
N SER A 150 33.48 -17.64 11.88
CA SER A 150 32.52 -16.65 11.40
C SER A 150 31.55 -16.23 12.51
N LEU A 151 31.43 -14.93 12.73
CA LEU A 151 30.52 -14.29 13.68
C LEU A 151 29.23 -13.81 12.99
N GLY A 152 29.25 -13.66 11.67
CA GLY A 152 28.07 -13.32 10.88
C GLY A 152 28.40 -12.86 9.47
N VAL A 153 27.46 -13.10 8.55
CA VAL A 153 27.57 -12.71 7.14
C VAL A 153 26.59 -11.58 6.85
N GLY A 154 27.07 -10.51 6.21
CA GLY A 154 26.28 -9.38 5.75
C GLY A 154 26.42 -9.13 4.25
N GLY A 155 25.65 -8.19 3.71
CA GLY A 155 25.68 -7.87 2.28
C GLY A 155 27.05 -7.38 1.80
N TRP A 156 27.81 -6.73 2.69
CA TRP A 156 29.07 -6.08 2.37
C TRP A 156 30.31 -6.89 2.73
N GLY A 157 30.14 -8.03 3.40
CA GLY A 157 31.26 -8.76 3.94
C GLY A 157 30.86 -9.77 5.01
N GLU A 158 31.85 -10.53 5.43
CA GLU A 158 31.76 -11.48 6.52
C GLU A 158 32.56 -10.98 7.72
N VAL A 159 32.05 -11.21 8.92
CA VAL A 159 32.70 -10.82 10.18
C VAL A 159 33.30 -12.06 10.82
N PHE A 160 34.59 -12.01 11.07
CA PHE A 160 35.35 -13.09 11.71
C PHE A 160 35.82 -12.68 13.10
N GLU A 161 36.00 -13.65 13.97
CA GLU A 161 36.80 -13.46 15.17
C GLU A 161 38.28 -13.42 14.79
N GLY A 162 39.03 -12.51 15.39
CA GLY A 162 40.47 -12.38 15.17
C GLY A 162 41.22 -11.87 16.39
N ARG A 163 42.53 -11.67 16.21
CA ARG A 163 43.43 -11.10 17.23
C ARG A 163 44.25 -9.95 16.63
N TYR A 164 44.33 -8.85 17.36
CA TYR A 164 45.16 -7.68 17.03
C TYR A 164 45.85 -7.17 18.29
N CYS A 165 47.18 -6.97 18.24
CA CYS A 165 48.01 -6.57 19.40
C CYS A 165 47.75 -7.40 20.68
N GLY A 166 47.45 -8.69 20.52
CA GLY A 166 47.14 -9.58 21.66
C GLY A 166 45.71 -9.51 22.18
N CYS A 167 44.86 -8.63 21.67
CA CYS A 167 43.44 -8.50 22.04
C CYS A 167 42.52 -9.23 21.05
N SER A 168 41.43 -9.83 21.54
CA SER A 168 40.39 -10.39 20.67
C SER A 168 39.59 -9.26 19.99
N VAL A 169 39.34 -9.41 18.70
CA VAL A 169 38.67 -8.41 17.86
C VAL A 169 37.63 -9.06 16.94
N ALA A 170 36.64 -8.29 16.53
CA ALA A 170 35.75 -8.64 15.43
C ALA A 170 36.22 -7.92 14.16
N VAL A 171 36.49 -8.68 13.10
CA VAL A 171 37.05 -8.17 11.85
C VAL A 171 36.07 -8.41 10.71
N LYS A 172 35.51 -7.34 10.15
CA LYS A 172 34.72 -7.41 8.92
C LYS A 172 35.65 -7.41 7.72
N GLN A 173 35.63 -8.51 6.96
CA GLN A 173 36.30 -8.63 5.68
C GLN A 173 35.32 -8.26 4.56
N ILE A 174 35.63 -7.23 3.78
CA ILE A 174 34.76 -6.76 2.70
C ILE A 174 34.84 -7.73 1.50
N HIS A 175 33.71 -8.06 0.88
CA HIS A 175 33.70 -8.95 -0.29
C HIS A 175 34.47 -8.35 -1.47
N GLU A 176 35.30 -9.16 -2.15
CA GLU A 176 36.07 -8.73 -3.33
C GLU A 176 35.20 -8.17 -4.47
N ALA A 177 33.96 -8.65 -4.59
CA ALA A 177 32.99 -8.18 -5.58
C ALA A 177 32.55 -6.71 -5.36
N ILE A 178 32.82 -6.15 -4.18
CA ILE A 178 32.43 -4.81 -3.74
C ILE A 178 33.66 -3.89 -3.80
N ASN A 179 34.20 -3.74 -5.02
CA ASN A 179 35.43 -2.97 -5.27
C ASN A 179 35.22 -1.83 -6.27
N SER A 180 33.99 -1.31 -6.39
CA SER A 180 33.76 -0.11 -7.20
C SER A 180 34.29 1.14 -6.48
N PRO A 181 34.64 2.22 -7.20
CA PRO A 181 35.00 3.50 -6.57
C PRO A 181 33.91 4.04 -5.63
N TYR A 182 32.64 3.73 -5.92
CA TYR A 182 31.52 4.08 -5.07
C TYR A 182 31.57 3.32 -3.74
N ASP A 183 31.83 2.02 -3.77
CA ASP A 183 31.92 1.19 -2.56
C ASP A 183 33.10 1.57 -1.68
N GLN A 184 34.26 1.85 -2.30
CA GLN A 184 35.43 2.38 -1.59
C GLN A 184 35.11 3.72 -0.91
N SER A 185 34.33 4.59 -1.56
CA SER A 185 33.90 5.87 -0.95
C SER A 185 32.97 5.67 0.25
N LEU A 186 32.11 4.64 0.22
CA LEU A 186 31.23 4.31 1.34
C LEU A 186 32.02 3.72 2.51
N PHE A 187 32.97 2.84 2.23
CA PHE A 187 33.89 2.28 3.22
C PHE A 187 34.76 3.36 3.88
N GLN A 188 35.32 4.28 3.08
CA GLN A 188 36.11 5.39 3.62
C GLN A 188 35.26 6.32 4.48
N ARG A 189 34.05 6.68 4.03
CA ARG A 189 33.11 7.49 4.81
C ARG A 189 32.83 6.85 6.17
N GLU A 190 32.75 5.54 6.19
CA GLU A 190 32.49 4.79 7.41
C GLU A 190 33.67 4.82 8.38
N ILE A 191 34.90 4.57 7.89
CA ILE A 191 36.13 4.73 8.66
C ILE A 191 36.23 6.14 9.24
N ASP A 192 35.93 7.17 8.44
CA ASP A 192 35.99 8.57 8.86
C ASP A 192 35.02 8.86 10.02
N ILE A 193 33.83 8.26 10.00
CA ILE A 193 32.85 8.40 11.09
C ILE A 193 33.32 7.62 12.32
N ALA A 194 33.72 6.36 12.14
CA ALA A 194 34.07 5.45 13.22
C ALA A 194 35.32 5.93 13.98
N SER A 195 36.34 6.41 13.26
CA SER A 195 37.59 6.95 13.84
C SER A 195 37.36 8.16 14.75
N ARG A 196 36.30 8.94 14.52
CA ARG A 196 35.92 10.12 15.32
C ARG A 196 35.00 9.79 16.49
N CYS A 197 34.57 8.55 16.64
CA CYS A 197 33.59 8.12 17.63
C CYS A 197 34.24 7.23 18.69
N ARG A 198 34.39 7.76 19.91
CA ARG A 198 34.84 7.02 21.09
C ARG A 198 33.88 7.28 22.24
N HIS A 199 33.20 6.22 22.70
CA HIS A 199 32.27 6.28 23.82
C HIS A 199 32.00 4.85 24.34
N PRO A 200 31.86 4.62 25.66
CA PRO A 200 31.66 3.27 26.22
C PRO A 200 30.39 2.53 25.77
N CYS A 201 29.45 3.23 25.15
CA CYS A 201 28.20 2.67 24.60
C CYS A 201 28.15 2.72 23.07
N LEU A 202 29.25 3.08 22.40
CA LEU A 202 29.40 2.93 20.96
C LEU A 202 30.39 1.80 20.72
N LEU A 203 30.16 0.99 19.69
CA LEU A 203 31.10 -0.06 19.32
C LEU A 203 32.47 0.55 19.01
N GLN A 204 33.50 0.12 19.72
CA GLN A 204 34.84 0.67 19.57
C GLN A 204 35.49 0.21 18.27
N PHE A 205 35.71 1.16 17.37
CA PHE A 205 36.56 0.99 16.20
C PHE A 205 38.02 0.93 16.62
N ILE A 206 38.76 -0.05 16.09
CA ILE A 206 40.17 -0.28 16.40
C ILE A 206 41.03 0.22 15.25
N GLY A 207 40.67 -0.16 14.02
CA GLY A 207 41.42 0.24 12.84
C GLY A 207 40.91 -0.42 11.58
N ALA A 208 41.43 0.02 10.44
CA ALA A 208 41.13 -0.57 9.14
C ALA A 208 42.39 -0.69 8.30
N THR A 209 42.40 -1.65 7.39
CA THR A 209 43.52 -1.78 6.44
C THR A 209 43.37 -0.79 5.30
N ASN A 210 44.50 -0.24 4.87
CA ASN A 210 44.60 0.65 3.70
C ASN A 210 45.63 0.11 2.69
N ASP A 211 45.94 -1.18 2.77
CA ASP A 211 46.80 -1.87 1.83
C ASP A 211 45.98 -2.43 0.65
N LYS A 212 46.64 -2.69 -0.49
CA LYS A 212 45.99 -3.14 -1.73
C LYS A 212 45.43 -4.59 -1.66
N LYS A 213 45.21 -5.12 -0.46
CA LYS A 213 44.58 -6.43 -0.21
C LYS A 213 43.07 -6.25 -0.02
N ILE A 214 42.38 -7.32 0.38
CA ILE A 214 40.97 -7.28 0.76
C ILE A 214 40.81 -6.36 1.98
N PRO A 215 39.96 -5.31 1.93
CA PRO A 215 39.78 -4.39 3.05
C PRO A 215 39.26 -5.07 4.30
N LEU A 216 39.91 -4.79 5.44
CA LEU A 216 39.51 -5.26 6.76
C LEU A 216 39.12 -4.07 7.64
N PHE A 217 38.05 -4.26 8.42
CA PHE A 217 37.58 -3.29 9.42
C PHE A 217 37.49 -3.96 10.79
N ALA A 218 38.34 -3.53 11.73
CA ALA A 218 38.48 -4.14 13.05
C ALA A 218 37.75 -3.33 14.13
N THR A 219 37.04 -4.04 15.00
CA THR A 219 36.31 -3.51 16.16
C THR A 219 36.56 -4.39 17.38
N GLU A 220 36.19 -3.89 18.55
CA GLU A 220 36.12 -4.75 19.74
C GLU A 220 35.18 -5.95 19.50
N LEU A 221 35.55 -7.10 20.08
CA LEU A 221 34.73 -8.30 20.02
C LEU A 221 33.60 -8.22 21.05
N MET A 222 32.37 -8.47 20.60
CA MET A 222 31.17 -8.47 21.44
C MET A 222 30.64 -9.89 21.58
N GLU A 223 30.00 -10.21 22.71
CA GLU A 223 29.51 -11.57 22.99
C GLU A 223 28.24 -11.91 22.21
N SER A 224 27.36 -10.93 21.99
CA SER A 224 26.11 -11.14 21.27
C SER A 224 25.54 -9.82 20.74
N ASN A 225 24.32 -9.89 20.19
CA ASN A 225 23.50 -8.72 19.90
C ASN A 225 22.12 -8.86 20.55
N LEU A 226 21.43 -7.74 20.72
CA LEU A 226 20.15 -7.68 21.42
C LEU A 226 19.08 -8.54 20.72
N ARG A 227 19.11 -8.64 19.38
CA ARG A 227 18.18 -9.49 18.63
C ARG A 227 18.34 -10.96 19.02
N GLU A 228 19.57 -11.47 19.06
CA GLU A 228 19.83 -12.87 19.41
C GLU A 228 19.52 -13.15 20.88
N LEU A 229 19.86 -12.25 21.80
CA LEU A 229 19.50 -12.40 23.21
C LEU A 229 17.97 -12.47 23.41
N LEU A 230 17.22 -11.64 22.69
CA LEU A 230 15.74 -11.62 22.73
C LEU A 230 15.11 -12.89 22.14
N ARG A 231 15.79 -13.58 21.21
CA ARG A 231 15.33 -14.88 20.69
C ARG A 231 15.53 -16.01 21.71
N GLN A 232 16.59 -15.92 22.52
CA GLN A 232 16.90 -16.93 23.52
C GLN A 232 16.02 -16.81 24.76
N ARG A 233 15.77 -15.58 25.25
CA ARG A 233 14.94 -15.36 26.43
C ARG A 233 14.36 -13.94 26.49
N ARG A 234 13.38 -13.78 27.38
CA ARG A 234 12.91 -12.47 27.80
C ARG A 234 13.94 -11.78 28.69
N LEU A 235 14.05 -10.46 28.53
CA LEU A 235 14.86 -9.61 29.39
C LEU A 235 14.11 -9.27 30.68
N SER A 236 14.85 -9.20 31.77
CA SER A 236 14.37 -8.64 33.02
C SER A 236 14.18 -7.12 32.89
N ARG A 237 13.36 -6.52 33.78
CA ARG A 237 13.18 -5.06 33.81
C ARG A 237 14.50 -4.32 33.98
N LYS A 238 15.42 -4.86 34.78
CA LYS A 238 16.75 -4.28 35.03
C LYS A 238 17.56 -4.23 33.73
N GLU A 239 17.61 -5.33 32.98
CA GLU A 239 18.33 -5.38 31.70
C GLU A 239 17.75 -4.41 30.68
N ILE A 240 16.42 -4.32 30.59
CA ILE A 240 15.75 -3.36 29.69
C ILE A 240 16.19 -1.94 30.04
N THR A 241 16.10 -1.53 31.32
CA THR A 241 16.50 -0.18 31.74
C THR A 241 17.97 0.11 31.44
N VAL A 242 18.86 -0.84 31.72
CA VAL A 242 20.31 -0.67 31.50
C VAL A 242 20.65 -0.54 30.03
N ILE A 243 20.18 -1.47 29.20
CA ILE A 243 20.47 -1.49 27.76
C ILE A 243 19.86 -0.25 27.10
N SER A 244 18.62 0.14 27.46
CA SER A 244 18.01 1.36 26.93
C SER A 244 18.79 2.62 27.31
N LEU A 245 19.31 2.70 28.54
CA LEU A 245 20.14 3.82 28.97
C LEU A 245 21.47 3.89 28.20
N ASP A 246 22.12 2.74 27.99
CA ASP A 246 23.35 2.68 27.21
C ASP A 246 23.11 3.12 25.75
N VAL A 247 22.03 2.67 25.12
CA VAL A 247 21.63 3.12 23.78
C VAL A 247 21.35 4.62 23.76
N ALA A 248 20.63 5.16 24.74
CA ALA A 248 20.35 6.60 24.82
C ALA A 248 21.64 7.42 24.97
N ARG A 249 22.60 6.95 25.77
CA ARG A 249 23.91 7.60 25.93
C ARG A 249 24.73 7.57 24.63
N ALA A 250 24.71 6.45 23.92
CA ALA A 250 25.37 6.31 22.62
C ALA A 250 24.82 7.33 21.61
N LEU A 251 23.49 7.42 21.47
CA LEU A 251 22.83 8.36 20.56
C LEU A 251 23.08 9.82 20.96
N ASN A 252 23.02 10.12 22.26
CA ASN A 252 23.35 11.45 22.76
C ASN A 252 24.80 11.84 22.43
N CYS A 253 25.76 10.92 22.56
CA CYS A 253 27.15 11.16 22.17
C CYS A 253 27.26 11.53 20.68
N LEU A 254 26.58 10.80 19.79
CA LEU A 254 26.57 11.07 18.35
C LEU A 254 25.93 12.42 18.01
N HIS A 255 24.80 12.75 18.64
CA HIS A 255 24.11 14.01 18.41
C HIS A 255 24.88 15.23 18.92
N GLN A 256 25.76 15.05 19.90
CA GLN A 256 26.61 16.12 20.44
C GLN A 256 27.87 16.38 19.62
N LYS A 257 28.17 15.56 18.58
CA LYS A 257 29.33 15.78 17.71
C LYS A 257 29.25 17.13 17.00
N LYS A 258 30.41 17.77 16.88
CA LYS A 258 30.62 19.07 16.23
C LYS A 258 31.70 18.93 15.15
N PRO A 259 31.66 19.73 14.07
CA PRO A 259 30.68 20.79 13.77
C PRO A 259 29.28 20.26 13.41
N PHE A 260 29.19 19.01 12.93
CA PHE A 260 27.93 18.40 12.50
C PHE A 260 27.51 17.24 13.42
N PRO A 261 26.27 17.24 13.95
CA PRO A 261 25.69 16.10 14.64
C PRO A 261 25.65 14.86 13.74
N ILE A 262 25.96 13.69 14.32
CA ILE A 262 25.88 12.42 13.61
C ILE A 262 24.53 11.78 13.92
N PHE A 263 23.70 11.59 12.89
CA PHE A 263 22.47 10.83 13.03
C PHE A 263 22.74 9.37 12.70
N HIS A 264 22.36 8.45 13.60
CA HIS A 264 22.40 7.02 13.32
C HIS A 264 21.44 6.72 12.16
N ARG A 265 20.13 6.63 12.37
CA ARG A 265 19.09 6.20 11.41
C ARG A 265 18.88 4.67 11.26
N ASP A 266 19.68 3.80 11.92
CA ASP A 266 19.46 2.31 12.02
C ASP A 266 19.46 1.78 13.45
N VAL A 267 18.73 2.42 14.34
CA VAL A 267 18.68 1.90 15.70
C VAL A 267 17.75 0.70 15.70
N SER A 268 18.33 -0.49 15.54
CA SER A 268 17.62 -1.77 15.53
C SER A 268 18.24 -2.73 16.55
N SER A 269 17.49 -3.76 16.96
CA SER A 269 17.99 -4.78 17.88
C SER A 269 19.21 -5.55 17.34
N GLY A 270 19.43 -5.57 16.03
CA GLY A 270 20.62 -6.18 15.43
C GLY A 270 21.88 -5.30 15.54
N ASN A 271 21.72 -4.00 15.75
CA ASN A 271 22.80 -3.02 15.87
C ASN A 271 23.12 -2.63 17.31
N VAL A 272 22.43 -3.21 18.29
CA VAL A 272 22.78 -3.11 19.70
C VAL A 272 23.58 -4.36 20.06
N LEU A 273 24.89 -4.24 20.08
CA LEU A 273 25.81 -5.31 20.48
C LEU A 273 25.94 -5.36 21.99
N LEU A 274 26.20 -6.54 22.53
CA LEU A 274 26.11 -6.82 23.95
C LEU A 274 27.40 -7.45 24.48
N TRP A 275 27.77 -7.06 25.69
CA TRP A 275 28.87 -7.63 26.46
C TRP A 275 28.48 -7.70 27.95
N GLN A 276 29.10 -8.61 28.70
CA GLN A 276 28.84 -8.80 30.12
C GLN A 276 29.80 -7.99 30.99
N GLN A 277 29.23 -7.19 31.88
CA GLN A 277 29.94 -6.54 32.97
C GLN A 277 29.54 -7.18 34.30
N GLY A 278 30.27 -8.22 34.70
CA GLY A 278 29.81 -9.12 35.77
C GLY A 278 28.50 -9.79 35.36
N ASP A 279 27.50 -9.79 36.25
CA ASP A 279 26.20 -10.43 35.98
C ASP A 279 25.21 -9.54 35.19
N GLN A 280 25.69 -8.50 34.49
CA GLN A 280 24.84 -7.52 33.83
C GLN A 280 25.25 -7.28 32.38
N TRP A 281 24.27 -7.36 31.48
CA TRP A 281 24.44 -6.98 30.08
C TRP A 281 24.57 -5.48 29.92
N ARG A 282 25.55 -5.06 29.11
CA ARG A 282 25.77 -3.68 28.67
C ARG A 282 25.61 -3.58 27.16
N GLY A 283 25.09 -2.46 26.69
CA GLY A 283 24.82 -2.22 25.28
C GLY A 283 25.83 -1.29 24.61
N SER A 284 26.32 -1.68 23.45
CA SER A 284 27.09 -0.82 22.55
C SER A 284 26.40 -0.72 21.19
N VAL A 285 26.13 0.50 20.73
CA VAL A 285 25.52 0.74 19.42
C VAL A 285 26.59 0.66 18.34
N ARG A 286 26.39 -0.25 17.39
CA ARG A 286 27.21 -0.39 16.19
C ARG A 286 26.83 0.70 15.19
N LEU A 287 27.79 1.55 14.85
CA LEU A 287 27.68 2.51 13.75
C LEU A 287 27.57 1.74 12.43
N TRP A 288 26.81 2.29 11.47
CA TRP A 288 26.48 1.63 10.21
C TRP A 288 27.70 1.12 9.46
N LEU A 289 27.89 -0.18 9.61
CA LEU A 289 28.59 -1.01 8.66
C LEU A 289 27.58 -1.33 7.58
N CYS A 290 27.78 -0.71 6.42
CA CYS A 290 27.01 -0.87 5.18
C CYS A 290 26.42 -2.29 5.07
#